data_AF-A0A930QBL2-F1
#
_entry.id   AF-A0A930QBL2-F1
#
_cell.length_a   1.000
_cell.length_b   1.000
_cell.length_c   1.000
_cell.angle_alpha   90.00
_cell.angle_beta   90.00
_cell.angle_gamma   90.00
#
_symmetry.space_group_name_H-M   'P 1'
#
loop_
_entity.id
_entity.type
_entity.pdbx_description
1 polymer ?
#
loop_
_entity_poly.entity_id
_entity_poly.type
_entity_poly.pdbx_seq_one_letter_code
_entity_poly.pdbx_strand_id
1 'polypeptide(L)'
;PYQHVLEPLSAYLMLAARQTVDASLVGAWNVGPDDADCVTTGELADIFCRAWGGGARWQAVESDGPHEAHFLKLACSKLRSTLGWRPRWHIEEAVEKTTEWAKAWEAGADMRAFTEKQIDMFLS
;
A
#
# COMPACT_ATOMS: atom_id res chain seq x y z
N PRO A 1 6.18 6.05 3.60
CA PRO A 1 4.71 5.93 3.50
C PRO A 1 4.31 4.74 2.61
N TYR A 2 4.57 3.53 3.12
CA TYR A 2 4.23 2.29 2.42
C TYR A 2 2.71 2.12 2.33
N GLN A 3 2.23 1.56 1.22
CA GLN A 3 0.80 1.28 1.00
C GLN A 3 0.68 0.10 0.03
N HIS A 4 -0.40 -0.66 0.13
CA HIS A 4 -0.67 -1.74 -0.83
C HIS A 4 -0.89 -1.18 -2.24
N VAL A 5 -0.52 -1.92 -3.30
CA VAL A 5 -0.63 -1.43 -4.70
C VAL A 5 -2.07 -1.08 -5.11
N LEU A 6 -3.06 -1.74 -4.52
CA LEU A 6 -4.47 -1.49 -4.82
C LEU A 6 -4.98 -0.15 -4.25
N GLU A 7 -4.30 0.42 -3.26
CA GLU A 7 -4.63 1.74 -2.70
C GLU A 7 -4.54 2.85 -3.77
N PRO A 8 -3.36 3.11 -4.38
CA PRO A 8 -3.25 4.12 -5.42
C PRO A 8 -4.07 3.78 -6.67
N LEU A 9 -4.11 2.51 -7.08
CA LEU A 9 -4.87 2.12 -8.27
C LEU A 9 -6.37 2.40 -8.12
N SER A 10 -6.95 2.12 -6.96
CA SER A 10 -8.36 2.42 -6.69
C SER A 10 -8.64 3.93 -6.73
N ALA A 11 -7.73 4.74 -6.18
CA ALA A 11 -7.83 6.20 -6.25
C ALA A 11 -7.74 6.70 -7.70
N TYR A 12 -6.85 6.13 -8.51
CA TYR A 12 -6.67 6.50 -9.92
C TYR A 12 -7.93 6.18 -10.73
N LEU A 13 -8.50 4.97 -10.56
CA LEU A 13 -9.73 4.58 -11.25
C LEU A 13 -10.92 5.45 -10.83
N MET A 14 -11.04 5.75 -9.54
CA MET A 14 -12.05 6.67 -9.02
C MET A 14 -11.89 8.08 -9.61
N LEU A 15 -10.66 8.61 -9.65
CA LEU A 15 -10.36 9.93 -10.24
C LEU A 15 -10.71 9.95 -11.74
N ALA A 16 -10.28 8.95 -12.50
CA ALA A 16 -10.56 8.84 -13.92
C ALA A 16 -12.07 8.80 -14.19
N ALA A 17 -12.81 7.99 -13.44
CA ALA A 17 -14.27 7.91 -13.55
C ALA A 17 -14.94 9.26 -13.22
N ARG A 18 -14.52 9.92 -12.13
CA ARG A 18 -15.11 11.21 -11.72
C ARG A 18 -14.78 12.35 -12.70
N GLN A 19 -13.55 12.39 -13.24
CA GLN A 19 -13.14 13.41 -14.21
C GLN A 19 -13.91 13.33 -15.53
N THR A 20 -14.48 12.17 -15.88
CA THR A 20 -15.34 12.06 -17.07
C THR A 20 -16.68 12.80 -16.91
N VAL A 21 -17.12 13.01 -15.67
CA VAL A 21 -18.38 13.67 -15.32
C VAL A 21 -18.15 15.12 -14.88
N ASP A 22 -17.02 15.38 -14.22
CA ASP A 22 -16.66 16.68 -13.66
C ASP A 22 -15.22 17.06 -14.00
N ALA A 23 -15.07 17.89 -15.04
CA ALA A 23 -13.78 18.40 -15.49
C ALA A 23 -13.08 19.32 -14.47
N SER A 24 -13.77 19.82 -13.44
CA SER A 24 -13.14 20.63 -12.39
C SER A 24 -12.17 19.83 -11.52
N LEU A 25 -12.24 18.50 -11.57
CA LEU A 25 -11.35 17.59 -10.84
C LEU A 25 -9.99 17.39 -11.52
N VAL A 26 -9.72 18.02 -12.67
CA VAL A 26 -8.41 18.01 -13.33
C VAL A 26 -7.35 18.67 -12.44
N GLY A 27 -6.20 18.00 -12.29
CA GLY A 27 -5.04 18.54 -11.58
C GLY A 27 -4.22 17.48 -10.87
N ALA A 28 -3.30 17.92 -10.01
CA ALA A 28 -2.46 17.03 -9.22
C ALA A 28 -3.21 16.51 -7.97
N TRP A 29 -3.01 15.23 -7.66
CA TRP A 29 -3.60 14.52 -6.52
C TRP A 29 -2.53 13.64 -5.87
N ASN A 30 -2.38 13.79 -4.55
CA ASN A 30 -1.56 12.88 -3.75
C ASN A 30 -2.41 11.70 -3.28
N VAL A 31 -1.88 10.49 -3.45
CA VAL A 31 -2.46 9.26 -2.89
C VAL A 31 -1.43 8.62 -1.98
N GLY A 32 -1.84 8.32 -0.76
CA GLY A 32 -0.95 7.83 0.27
C GLY A 32 -1.70 7.31 1.48
N PRO A 33 -1.02 6.53 2.32
CA PRO A 33 -1.60 5.89 3.49
C PRO A 33 -2.00 6.94 4.55
N ASP A 34 -2.64 6.48 5.63
CA ASP A 34 -2.89 7.31 6.81
C ASP A 34 -1.59 7.65 7.55
N ASP A 35 -1.65 8.72 8.34
CA ASP A 35 -0.55 9.13 9.22
C ASP A 35 -0.19 8.05 10.25
N ALA A 36 -1.14 7.19 10.60
CA ALA A 36 -0.92 6.09 11.54
C ALA A 36 -0.15 4.92 10.90
N ASP A 37 -0.17 4.79 9.57
CA ASP A 37 0.49 3.71 8.81
C ASP A 37 1.90 4.10 8.36
N CYS A 38 2.36 5.23 8.84
CA CYS A 38 3.64 5.82 8.51
C CYS A 38 4.75 5.18 9.36
N VAL A 39 5.14 3.96 8.97
CA VAL A 39 6.18 3.16 9.66
C VAL A 39 7.58 3.38 9.08
N THR A 40 8.58 3.15 9.93
CA THR A 40 9.99 3.02 9.55
C THR A 40 10.26 1.73 8.78
N THR A 41 11.39 1.67 8.06
CA THR A 41 11.80 0.44 7.35
C THR A 41 12.05 -0.73 8.30
N GLY A 42 12.53 -0.46 9.52
CA GLY A 42 12.71 -1.51 10.54
C GLY A 42 11.37 -2.09 11.02
N GLU A 43 10.39 -1.22 11.31
CA GLU A 43 9.04 -1.66 11.66
C GLU A 43 8.37 -2.43 10.52
N LEU A 44 8.55 -2.01 9.27
CA LEU A 44 8.06 -2.75 8.10
C LEU A 44 8.67 -4.15 8.03
N ALA A 45 9.99 -4.27 8.27
CA ALA A 45 10.69 -5.55 8.27
C ALA A 45 10.20 -6.47 9.42
N ASP A 46 9.89 -5.89 10.58
CA ASP A 46 9.28 -6.62 11.70
C ASP A 46 7.89 -7.14 11.36
N ILE A 47 7.02 -6.30 10.77
CA ILE A 47 5.68 -6.71 10.31
C ILE A 47 5.81 -7.84 9.29
N PHE A 48 6.72 -7.72 8.31
CA PHE A 48 6.96 -8.74 7.31
C PHE A 48 7.42 -10.07 7.94
N CYS A 49 8.39 -10.05 8.86
CA CYS A 49 8.85 -11.28 9.50
C CYS A 49 7.73 -11.99 10.28
N ARG A 50 6.85 -11.23 10.94
CA ARG A 50 5.65 -11.79 11.60
C ARG A 50 4.67 -12.41 10.61
N ALA A 51 4.34 -11.71 9.52
CA ALA A 51 3.43 -12.20 8.49
C ALA A 51 3.99 -13.42 7.72
N TRP A 52 5.31 -13.44 7.48
CA TRP A 52 5.97 -14.56 6.83
C TRP A 52 6.01 -15.79 7.74
N GLY A 53 6.30 -15.61 9.02
CA GLY A 53 6.45 -16.73 9.96
C GLY A 53 7.68 -17.58 9.65
N GLY A 54 7.67 -18.85 10.04
CA GLY A 54 8.79 -19.78 9.75
C GLY A 54 10.13 -19.39 10.39
N GLY A 55 10.12 -18.50 11.38
CA GLY A 55 11.33 -17.98 12.00
C GLY A 55 12.10 -16.96 11.15
N ALA A 56 11.44 -16.33 10.17
CA ALA A 56 12.01 -15.21 9.41
C ALA A 56 12.52 -14.10 10.34
N ARG A 57 13.69 -13.57 10.03
CA ARG A 57 14.37 -12.52 10.78
C ARG A 57 15.09 -11.60 9.82
N TRP A 58 15.27 -10.37 10.25
CA TRP A 58 16.08 -9.39 9.55
C TRP A 58 17.17 -8.86 10.48
N GLN A 59 18.20 -8.26 9.89
CA GLN A 59 19.26 -7.58 10.61
C GLN A 59 19.56 -6.27 9.87
N ALA A 60 19.61 -5.16 10.61
CA ALA A 60 20.11 -3.91 10.07
C ALA A 60 21.61 -4.04 9.79
N VAL A 61 22.04 -3.73 8.56
CA VAL A 61 23.45 -3.61 8.21
C VAL A 61 23.71 -2.13 7.99
N GLU A 62 24.58 -1.54 8.81
CA GLU A 62 24.99 -0.14 8.62
C GLU A 62 25.65 0.01 7.26
N SER A 63 25.24 1.04 6.53
CA SER A 63 25.97 1.55 5.38
C SER A 63 26.31 3.00 5.67
N ASP A 64 27.52 3.46 5.34
CA ASP A 64 27.93 4.88 5.33
C ASP A 64 27.16 5.71 4.28
N GLY A 65 25.94 5.28 3.93
CA GLY A 65 25.07 5.96 3.00
C GLY A 65 24.61 7.31 3.54
N PRO A 66 24.18 8.23 2.66
CA PRO A 66 23.68 9.53 3.06
C PRO A 66 22.50 9.38 4.02
N HIS A 67 22.37 10.31 4.97
CA HIS A 67 21.19 10.39 5.84
C HIS A 67 19.92 10.40 4.97
N GLU A 68 19.14 9.33 5.08
CA GLU A 68 17.84 9.22 4.41
C GLU A 68 16.90 10.30 4.97
N ALA A 69 16.05 10.88 4.11
CA ALA A 69 15.14 11.94 4.53
C ALA A 69 14.27 11.45 5.69
N HIS A 70 14.23 12.22 6.79
CA HIS A 70 13.69 11.77 8.09
C HIS A 70 12.29 11.17 8.02
N PHE A 71 11.44 11.59 7.08
CA PHE A 71 10.17 10.95 6.81
C PHE A 71 9.51 11.58 5.57
N LEU A 72 9.33 10.84 4.47
CA LEU A 72 8.54 11.36 3.34
C LEU A 72 7.05 11.09 3.59
N LYS A 73 6.26 12.16 3.64
CA LYS A 73 4.81 12.10 3.82
C LYS A 73 4.10 12.92 2.73
N LEU A 74 3.01 12.37 2.21
CA LEU A 74 2.15 13.05 1.26
C LEU A 74 0.90 13.59 1.96
N ALA A 75 0.66 14.90 1.85
CA ALA A 75 -0.60 15.48 2.28
C ALA A 75 -1.71 15.07 1.30
N CYS A 76 -2.51 14.07 1.66
CA CYS A 76 -3.61 13.52 0.85
C CYS A 76 -4.98 14.13 1.20
N SER A 77 -4.99 15.28 1.89
CA SER A 77 -6.20 15.95 2.37
C SER A 77 -7.16 16.33 1.23
N LYS A 78 -6.62 16.81 0.10
CA LYS A 78 -7.40 17.16 -1.10
C LYS A 78 -8.24 15.97 -1.59
N LEU A 79 -7.62 14.79 -1.71
CA LEU A 79 -8.27 13.59 -2.19
C LEU A 79 -9.39 13.12 -1.24
N ARG A 80 -9.10 13.17 0.07
CA ARG A 80 -10.06 12.82 1.13
C ARG A 80 -11.26 13.75 1.17
N SER A 81 -11.03 15.06 1.18
CA SER A 81 -12.12 16.05 1.28
C SER A 81 -12.96 16.14 0.02
N THR A 82 -12.37 15.94 -1.17
CA THR A 82 -13.08 16.10 -2.43
C THR A 82 -13.80 14.83 -2.87
N LEU A 83 -13.17 13.67 -2.71
CA LEU A 83 -13.69 12.40 -3.24
C LEU A 83 -14.11 11.41 -2.17
N GLY A 84 -13.90 11.72 -0.88
CA GLY A 84 -14.21 10.81 0.22
C GLY A 84 -13.29 9.58 0.29
N TRP A 85 -12.24 9.54 -0.54
CA TRP A 85 -11.30 8.43 -0.57
C TRP A 85 -10.56 8.31 0.76
N ARG A 86 -10.36 7.07 1.21
CA ARG A 86 -9.56 6.70 2.36
C ARG A 86 -8.84 5.39 2.04
N PRO A 87 -7.62 5.18 2.57
CA PRO A 87 -6.98 3.88 2.47
C PRO A 87 -7.85 2.80 3.12
N ARG A 88 -7.84 1.59 2.58
CA ARG A 88 -8.64 0.46 3.05
C ARG A 88 -7.81 -0.50 3.91
N TRP A 89 -6.63 -0.88 3.42
CA TRP A 89 -5.69 -1.77 4.07
C TRP A 89 -4.59 -0.95 4.73
N HIS A 90 -4.63 -0.95 6.06
CA HIS A 90 -3.55 -0.44 6.90
C HIS A 90 -2.27 -1.25 6.70
N ILE A 91 -1.14 -0.73 7.19
CA ILE A 91 0.17 -1.27 6.84
C ILE A 91 0.34 -2.76 7.18
N GLU A 92 -0.23 -3.22 8.30
CA GLU A 92 -0.19 -4.63 8.69
C GLU A 92 -0.91 -5.51 7.67
N GLU A 93 -2.15 -5.17 7.32
CA GLU A 93 -2.94 -5.91 6.33
C GLU A 93 -2.30 -5.85 4.94
N ALA A 94 -1.74 -4.70 4.54
CA ALA A 94 -1.01 -4.56 3.28
C ALA A 94 0.17 -5.56 3.19
N VAL A 95 0.93 -5.71 4.27
CA VAL A 95 2.07 -6.66 4.32
C VAL A 95 1.59 -8.11 4.39
N GLU A 96 0.52 -8.40 5.14
CA GLU A 96 -0.11 -9.72 5.18
C GLU A 96 -0.57 -10.15 3.78
N LYS A 97 -1.32 -9.29 3.09
CA LYS A 97 -1.84 -9.53 1.74
C LYS A 97 -0.71 -9.70 0.72
N THR A 98 0.39 -8.95 0.87
CA THR A 98 1.61 -9.13 0.05
C THR A 98 2.27 -10.48 0.32
N THR A 99 2.34 -10.89 1.58
CA THR A 99 2.95 -12.16 2.01
C THR A 99 2.13 -13.37 1.56
N GLU A 100 0.81 -13.31 1.69
CA GLU A 100 -0.12 -14.33 1.19
C GLU A 100 0.06 -14.54 -0.32
N TRP A 101 0.15 -13.45 -1.09
CA TRP A 101 0.37 -13.50 -2.53
C TRP A 101 1.71 -14.15 -2.90
N ALA A 102 2.80 -13.77 -2.22
CA ALA A 102 4.13 -14.34 -2.46
C ALA A 102 4.18 -15.85 -2.16
N LYS A 103 3.59 -16.28 -1.04
CA LYS A 103 3.50 -17.70 -0.68
C LYS A 103 2.64 -18.50 -1.66
N ALA A 104 1.54 -17.93 -2.15
CA ALA A 104 0.72 -18.58 -3.16
C ALA A 104 1.51 -18.80 -4.46
N TRP A 105 2.32 -17.81 -4.86
CA TRP A 105 3.18 -17.93 -6.02
C TRP A 105 4.26 -19.02 -5.84
N GLU A 106 4.95 -19.04 -4.69
CA GLU A 106 5.93 -20.09 -4.37
C GLU A 106 5.32 -21.49 -4.35
N ALA A 107 4.06 -21.62 -3.91
CA ALA A 107 3.32 -22.88 -3.91
C ALA A 107 2.80 -23.30 -5.30
N GLY A 108 3.05 -22.52 -6.35
CA GLY A 108 2.60 -22.82 -7.71
C GLY A 108 1.08 -22.66 -7.90
N ALA A 109 0.44 -21.77 -7.13
CA ALA A 109 -0.98 -21.48 -7.29
C ALA A 109 -1.28 -20.80 -8.64
N ASP A 110 -2.56 -20.84 -9.04
CA ASP A 110 -3.06 -19.99 -10.13
C ASP A 110 -3.06 -18.53 -9.67
N MET A 111 -1.98 -17.81 -10.00
CA MET A 111 -1.80 -16.43 -9.58
C MET A 111 -2.75 -15.46 -10.25
N ARG A 112 -3.34 -15.82 -11.40
CA ARG A 112 -4.38 -14.99 -11.99
C ARG A 112 -5.62 -15.05 -11.11
N ALA A 113 -6.12 -16.25 -10.82
CA ALA A 113 -7.28 -16.44 -9.97
C ALA A 113 -7.06 -15.86 -8.56
N PHE A 114 -5.84 -16.03 -8.01
CA PHE A 114 -5.48 -15.47 -6.71
C PHE A 114 -5.51 -13.94 -6.71
N THR A 115 -4.92 -13.31 -7.73
CA THR A 115 -4.88 -11.84 -7.85
C THR A 115 -6.27 -11.27 -8.08
N GLU A 116 -7.08 -11.89 -8.94
CA GLU A 116 -8.49 -11.50 -9.16
C GLU A 116 -9.28 -11.55 -7.84
N LYS A 117 -9.13 -12.62 -7.05
CA LYS A 117 -9.76 -12.72 -5.73
C LYS A 117 -9.26 -11.64 -4.76
N GLN A 118 -7.98 -11.31 -4.78
CA GLN A 118 -7.42 -10.28 -3.91
C GLN A 118 -7.95 -8.88 -4.27
N ILE A 119 -8.15 -8.61 -5.57
CA ILE A 119 -8.82 -7.39 -6.04
C ILE A 119 -10.26 -7.35 -5.52
N ASP A 120 -11.01 -8.45 -5.63
CA ASP A 120 -12.39 -8.51 -5.12
C ASP A 120 -12.45 -8.30 -3.59
N MET A 121 -11.51 -8.88 -2.84
CA MET A 121 -11.38 -8.66 -1.39
C MET A 121 -11.09 -7.20 -1.05
N PHE A 122 -10.27 -6.52 -1.85
CA PHE A 122 -9.97 -5.10 -1.65
C PHE A 122 -11.18 -4.21 -1.95
N LEU A 123 -12.00 -4.56 -2.95
CA LEU A 123 -13.14 -3.77 -3.40
C LEU A 123 -14.42 -3.99 -2.58
N SER A 124 -14.54 -5.13 -1.91
CA SER A 124 -15.63 -5.46 -0.97
C SER A 124 -15.67 -4.51 0.23
#